data_AF-A0A699YSY7-F1
#
_entry.id   AF-A0A699YSY7-F1
#
_cell.length_a   1.000
_cell.length_b   1.000
_cell.length_c   1.000
_cell.angle_alpha   90.00
_cell.angle_beta   90.00
_cell.angle_gamma   90.00
#
_symmetry.space_group_name_H-M   'P 1'
#
loop_
_entity.id
_entity.type
_entity.pdbx_description
1 polymer ?
#
loop_
_entity_poly.entity_id
_entity_poly.type
_entity_poly.pdbx_seq_one_letter_code
_entity_poly.pdbx_strand_id
1 'polypeptide(L)'
;MRNLESLELSECAVRGDSLQPLLGAIRKHKALTKVKVVQTGILKKYRNTKTSALGALFKPKLGLTHVAVSGAFWGETLMQAAADQLKTHTTLQSLAIEFPVSISLNPDC
;
A
#
# COMPACT_ATOMS: atom_id res chain seq x y z
N MET A 1 5.53 14.62 -23.05
CA MET A 1 5.09 13.41 -22.32
C MET A 1 3.99 13.85 -21.35
N ARG A 2 2.85 13.15 -21.30
CA ARG A 2 1.83 13.47 -20.29
C ARG A 2 2.32 12.95 -18.94
N ASN A 3 2.40 13.85 -17.97
CA ASN A 3 2.82 13.52 -16.62
C ASN A 3 1.65 12.84 -15.91
N LEU A 4 1.87 11.62 -15.43
CA LEU A 4 0.87 10.89 -14.64
C LEU A 4 0.81 11.52 -13.24
N GLU A 5 -0.36 12.03 -12.86
CA GLU A 5 -0.58 12.72 -11.58
C GLU A 5 -1.30 11.84 -10.54
N SER A 6 -2.09 10.87 -11.03
CA SER A 6 -2.85 9.93 -10.22
C SER A 6 -2.69 8.51 -10.77
N LEU A 7 -2.52 7.55 -9.87
CA LEU A 7 -2.43 6.12 -10.16
C LEU A 7 -3.42 5.38 -9.26
N GLU A 8 -4.35 4.65 -9.87
CA GLU A 8 -5.22 3.72 -9.17
C GLU A 8 -4.94 2.30 -9.65
N LEU A 9 -4.75 1.40 -8.68
CA LEU A 9 -4.53 -0.01 -8.90
C LEU A 9 -5.54 -0.77 -8.07
N SER A 10 -6.45 -1.44 -8.75
CA SER A 10 -7.38 -2.39 -8.14
C SER A 10 -6.97 -3.76 -8.63
N GLU A 11 -6.22 -4.50 -7.82
CA GLU A 11 -5.61 -5.75 -8.26
C GLU A 11 -6.06 -6.93 -7.40
N CYS A 12 -6.57 -7.97 -8.08
CA CYS A 12 -7.29 -9.05 -7.43
C CYS A 12 -6.39 -10.09 -6.73
N ALA A 13 -5.10 -10.12 -7.04
CA ALA A 13 -4.14 -10.97 -6.36
C ALA A 13 -2.72 -10.44 -6.54
N VAL A 14 -2.29 -9.53 -5.68
CA VAL A 14 -0.89 -9.08 -5.66
C VAL A 14 -0.04 -10.25 -5.17
N ARG A 15 0.81 -10.81 -6.03
CA ARG A 15 1.98 -11.57 -5.53
C ARG A 15 2.81 -10.57 -4.73
N GLY A 16 3.25 -10.89 -3.52
CA GLY A 16 3.93 -9.92 -2.64
C GLY A 16 5.14 -9.19 -3.28
N ASP A 17 5.69 -9.74 -4.37
CA ASP A 17 6.76 -9.20 -5.20
C ASP A 17 6.30 -8.24 -6.32
N SER A 18 5.05 -8.32 -6.81
CA SER A 18 4.52 -7.54 -7.95
C SER A 18 4.44 -6.03 -7.70
N LEU A 19 4.42 -5.61 -6.43
CA LEU A 19 4.48 -4.18 -6.06
C LEU A 19 5.89 -3.58 -6.17
N GLN A 20 6.97 -4.38 -6.17
CA GLN A 20 8.33 -3.84 -6.26
C GLN A 20 8.63 -3.15 -7.60
N PRO A 21 8.33 -3.77 -8.77
CA PRO A 21 8.44 -3.09 -10.07
C PRO A 21 7.62 -1.81 -10.12
N LEU A 22 6.41 -1.83 -9.55
CA LEU A 22 5.53 -0.67 -9.52
C LEU A 22 6.11 0.48 -8.70
N LEU A 23 6.66 0.21 -7.52
CA LEU A 23 7.36 1.24 -6.72
C LEU A 23 8.54 1.85 -7.49
N GLY A 24 9.21 1.03 -8.31
CA GLY A 24 10.23 1.49 -9.24
C GLY A 24 9.68 2.48 -10.27
N ALA A 25 8.51 2.20 -10.83
CA ALA A 25 7.82 3.09 -11.75
C ALA A 25 7.38 4.40 -11.07
N ILE A 26 6.70 4.31 -9.91
CA ILE A 26 6.23 5.47 -9.11
C ILE A 26 7.37 6.46 -8.87
N ARG A 27 8.58 5.99 -8.50
CA ARG A 27 9.75 6.85 -8.25
C ARG A 27 10.20 7.68 -9.46
N LYS A 28 9.94 7.19 -10.68
CA LYS A 28 10.30 7.85 -11.94
C LYS A 28 9.27 8.91 -12.34
N HIS A 29 8.04 8.84 -11.83
CA HIS A 29 6.97 9.80 -12.12
C HIS A 29 6.94 10.92 -11.07
N LYS A 30 7.71 11.99 -11.28
CA LYS A 30 7.84 13.11 -10.32
C LYS A 30 6.57 13.94 -10.12
N ALA A 31 5.66 13.92 -11.09
CA ALA A 31 4.37 14.59 -11.00
C ALA A 31 3.28 13.73 -10.32
N LEU A 32 3.57 12.46 -10.03
CA LEU A 32 2.62 11.57 -9.41
C LEU A 32 2.47 11.96 -7.94
N THR A 33 1.29 12.42 -7.58
CA THR A 33 0.99 12.91 -6.22
C THR A 33 -0.06 12.04 -5.53
N LYS A 34 -0.87 11.30 -6.30
CA LYS A 34 -1.95 10.47 -5.77
C LYS A 34 -1.74 9.00 -6.15
N VAL A 35 -1.80 8.12 -5.15
CA VAL A 35 -1.73 6.68 -5.36
C VAL A 35 -2.84 6.00 -4.55
N LYS A 36 -3.65 5.18 -5.22
CA LYS A 36 -4.61 4.28 -4.61
C LYS A 36 -4.27 2.85 -4.97
N VAL A 37 -4.10 1.99 -3.97
CA VAL A 37 -3.84 0.56 -4.15
C VAL A 37 -4.88 -0.24 -3.37
N VAL A 38 -5.86 -0.79 -4.08
CA VAL A 38 -6.87 -1.69 -3.52
C VAL A 38 -6.37 -3.12 -3.70
N GLN A 39 -5.96 -3.74 -2.60
CA GLN A 39 -5.68 -5.17 -2.55
C GLN A 39 -6.96 -5.92 -2.15
N THR A 40 -7.55 -6.65 -3.08
CA THR A 40 -8.69 -7.54 -2.77
C THR A 40 -8.24 -8.98 -2.45
N GLY A 41 -6.94 -9.27 -2.59
CA GLY A 41 -6.38 -10.59 -2.30
C GLY A 41 -4.85 -10.59 -2.29
N ILE A 42 -4.27 -11.33 -1.34
CA ILE A 42 -2.86 -11.75 -1.35
C ILE A 42 -2.83 -13.28 -1.30
N LEU A 43 -2.00 -13.91 -2.13
CA LEU A 43 -1.82 -15.37 -2.07
C LEU A 43 -1.26 -15.76 -0.70
N LYS A 44 -1.75 -16.85 -0.10
CA LYS A 44 -1.44 -17.26 1.29
C LYS A 44 0.05 -17.22 1.64
N LYS A 45 0.93 -17.64 0.73
CA LYS A 45 2.39 -17.62 0.90
C LYS A 45 3.02 -16.23 1.06
N TYR A 46 2.31 -15.16 0.72
CA TYR A 46 2.75 -13.77 0.82
C TYR A 46 2.02 -12.96 1.89
N ARG A 47 1.01 -13.52 2.58
CA ARG A 47 0.19 -12.78 3.56
C ARG A 47 0.98 -12.31 4.78
N ASN A 48 2.08 -12.98 5.12
CA ASN A 48 2.89 -12.72 6.31
C ASN A 48 4.38 -12.52 6.00
N THR A 49 4.73 -12.17 4.76
CA THR A 49 6.12 -11.78 4.49
C THR A 49 6.41 -10.51 5.27
N LYS A 50 7.51 -10.50 6.05
CA LYS A 50 7.97 -9.35 6.87
C LYS A 50 8.10 -8.04 6.08
N THR A 51 8.02 -8.10 4.76
CA THR A 51 8.19 -7.00 3.81
C THR A 51 6.97 -6.88 2.91
N SER A 52 5.94 -6.15 3.35
CA SER A 52 4.94 -5.63 2.41
C SER A 52 5.57 -4.46 1.66
N ALA A 53 5.61 -4.56 0.33
CA ALA A 53 6.03 -3.46 -0.53
C ALA A 53 5.13 -2.22 -0.36
N LEU A 54 3.90 -2.36 0.15
CA LEU A 54 3.01 -1.21 0.40
C LEU A 54 3.57 -0.24 1.43
N GLY A 55 4.32 -0.71 2.43
CA GLY A 55 4.99 0.18 3.39
C GLY A 55 5.95 1.17 2.71
N ALA A 56 6.46 0.84 1.52
CA ALA A 56 7.33 1.73 0.77
C ALA A 56 6.60 2.89 0.08
N LEU A 57 5.26 2.84 -0.03
CA LEU A 57 4.44 3.97 -0.51
C LEU A 57 4.47 5.15 0.47
N PHE A 58 4.78 4.90 1.74
CA PHE A 58 4.93 5.93 2.77
C PHE A 58 6.34 6.50 2.86
N LYS A 59 7.21 6.22 1.89
CA LYS A 59 8.56 6.80 1.89
C LYS A 59 8.49 8.26 1.44
N PRO A 60 9.01 9.23 2.20
CA PRO A 60 8.90 10.66 1.89
C PRO A 60 9.43 11.01 0.49
N LYS A 61 10.44 10.29 0.03
CA LYS A 61 11.08 10.47 -1.29
C LYS A 61 10.17 10.26 -2.50
N LEU A 62 8.95 9.73 -2.31
CA LEU A 62 7.99 9.55 -3.38
C LEU A 62 7.21 10.83 -3.70
N GLY A 63 7.23 11.84 -2.83
CA GLY A 63 6.52 13.11 -3.06
C GLY A 63 4.99 12.95 -3.13
N LEU A 64 4.45 11.83 -2.66
CA LEU A 64 3.02 11.57 -2.64
C LEU A 64 2.35 12.50 -1.63
N THR A 65 1.18 13.00 -2.02
CA THR A 65 0.30 13.82 -1.17
C THR A 65 -0.95 13.05 -0.77
N HIS A 66 -1.40 12.08 -1.58
CA HIS A 66 -2.56 11.24 -1.27
C HIS A 66 -2.19 9.77 -1.43
N VAL A 67 -2.39 8.99 -0.38
CA VAL A 67 -2.21 7.54 -0.40
C VAL A 67 -3.46 6.87 0.13
N ALA A 68 -4.03 5.95 -0.65
CA ALA A 68 -5.10 5.08 -0.21
C ALA A 68 -4.70 3.62 -0.40
N VAL A 69 -4.79 2.79 0.63
CA VAL A 69 -4.41 1.37 0.58
C VAL A 69 -5.41 0.49 1.32
N SER A 70 -5.59 -0.75 0.84
CA SER A 70 -6.26 -1.78 1.64
C SER A 70 -5.28 -2.52 2.54
N GLY A 71 -5.56 -2.54 3.84
CA GLY A 71 -4.81 -3.17 4.92
C GLY A 71 -5.22 -4.61 5.22
N ALA A 72 -6.02 -5.27 4.36
CA ALA A 72 -6.64 -6.59 4.57
C ALA A 72 -5.72 -7.71 5.09
N PHE A 73 -4.43 -7.60 4.83
CA PHE A 73 -3.43 -8.61 5.18
C PHE A 73 -2.23 -8.02 5.94
N TRP A 74 -2.39 -6.83 6.52
CA TRP A 74 -1.30 -6.20 7.25
C TRP A 74 -1.33 -6.68 8.70
N GLY A 75 -0.37 -7.52 9.06
CA GLY A 75 -0.10 -7.83 10.47
C GLY A 75 0.49 -6.63 11.22
N GLU A 76 0.57 -6.74 12.54
CA GLU A 76 1.08 -5.71 13.45
C GLU A 76 2.46 -5.17 13.04
N THR A 77 3.38 -6.05 12.61
CA THR A 77 4.72 -5.64 12.17
C THR A 77 4.68 -4.72 10.94
N LEU A 78 3.77 -4.98 9.99
CA LEU A 78 3.64 -4.15 8.78
C LEU A 78 2.98 -2.81 9.10
N MET A 79 2.01 -2.81 10.01
CA MET A 79 1.39 -1.60 10.56
C MET A 79 2.44 -0.72 11.25
N GLN A 80 3.25 -1.30 12.14
CA GLN A 80 4.32 -0.59 12.84
C GLN A 80 5.33 0.00 11.86
N ALA A 81 5.78 -0.78 10.87
CA ALA A 81 6.71 -0.31 9.86
C ALA A 81 6.13 0.86 9.04
N ALA A 82 4.85 0.79 8.65
CA ALA A 82 4.17 1.88 7.96
C ALA A 82 4.08 3.14 8.85
N ALA A 83 3.70 2.97 10.12
CA ALA A 83 3.64 4.06 11.09
C ALA A 83 5.01 4.74 11.26
N ASP A 84 6.09 3.96 11.32
CA ASP A 84 7.45 4.51 11.45
C ASP A 84 7.88 5.32 10.21
N GLN A 85 7.49 4.90 9.00
CA GLN A 85 7.73 5.71 7.80
C GLN A 85 6.94 7.02 7.83
N LEU A 86 5.67 6.96 8.27
CA LEU A 86 4.78 8.12 8.35
C LEU A 86 5.28 9.21 9.31
N LYS A 87 5.97 8.84 10.41
CA LYS A 87 6.59 9.80 11.35
C LYS A 87 7.52 10.81 10.66
N THR A 88 8.12 10.43 9.53
CA THR A 88 9.07 11.26 8.77
C THR A 88 8.49 11.79 7.46
N HIS A 89 7.20 11.53 7.20
CA HIS A 89 6.56 11.88 5.94
C HIS A 89 6.06 13.32 5.94
N THR A 90 6.70 14.18 5.15
CA THR A 90 6.42 15.64 5.17
C THR A 90 5.45 16.11 4.09
N THR A 91 5.24 15.33 3.02
CA THR A 91 4.38 15.74 1.89
C THR A 91 2.97 15.16 1.91
N LEU A 92 2.68 14.21 2.80
CA LEU A 92 1.40 13.51 2.81
C LEU A 92 0.32 14.43 3.39
N GLN A 93 -0.73 14.66 2.63
CA GLN A 93 -1.88 15.49 3.01
C GLN A 93 -3.12 14.63 3.32
N SER A 94 -3.20 13.44 2.72
CA SER A 94 -4.30 12.51 2.90
C SER A 94 -3.81 11.06 2.92
N LEU A 95 -4.27 10.30 3.91
CA LEU A 95 -4.01 8.88 4.07
C LEU A 95 -5.33 8.14 4.36
N ALA A 96 -5.64 7.14 3.56
CA ALA A 96 -6.69 6.18 3.85
C ALA A 96 -6.10 4.77 3.93
N ILE A 97 -6.35 4.07 5.04
CA ILE A 97 -6.03 2.65 5.21
C ILE A 97 -7.34 1.94 5.53
N GLU A 98 -7.82 1.12 4.61
CA GLU A 98 -9.07 0.38 4.77
C GLU A 98 -8.77 -1.06 5.19
N PHE A 99 -9.27 -1.48 6.35
CA PHE A 99 -9.24 -2.87 6.76
C PHE A 99 -10.62 -3.48 6.44
N PRO A 100 -10.73 -4.39 5.47
CA PRO A 100 -11.97 -5.11 5.30
C PRO A 100 -12.28 -5.86 6.59
N VAL A 101 -13.55 -5.78 6.99
CA VAL A 101 -14.07 -6.56 8.12
C VAL A 101 -13.76 -8.01 7.82
N SER A 102 -12.95 -8.65 8.67
CA SER A 102 -12.87 -10.10 8.69
C SER A 102 -14.28 -10.58 9.00
N ILE A 103 -15.00 -11.07 7.99
CA ILE A 103 -16.14 -11.95 8.25
C ILE A 103 -15.49 -13.18 8.84
N SER A 104 -15.37 -13.21 10.17
CA SER A 104 -15.23 -14.42 10.92
C SER A 104 -16.45 -15.25 10.55
N LEU A 105 -16.32 -16.09 9.54
CA LEU A 105 -17.03 -17.37 9.55
C LEU A 105 -16.45 -18.11 10.75
N ASN A 106 -16.96 -17.79 11.93
CA ASN A 106 -16.76 -18.61 13.10
C ASN A 106 -17.72 -19.78 12.89
N PRO A 107 -17.24 -21.02 12.68
CA PRO A 107 -18.15 -22.16 12.66
C PRO A 107 -18.64 -22.51 14.08
N ASP A 108 -18.08 -21.91 15.13
CA ASP A 108 -18.29 -22.30 16.53
C ASP A 108 -18.70 -21.14 17.47
N CYS A 109 -19.53 -20.19 17.01
CA CYS A 109 -20.35 -19.35 17.89
C CYS A 109 -21.82 -19.42 17.48
#